data_AF-A0A0S8JUQ5-F1
#
_entry.id   AF-A0A0S8JUQ5-F1
#
_cell.length_a   1.000
_cell.length_b   1.000
_cell.length_c   1.000
_cell.angle_alpha   90.00
_cell.angle_beta   90.00
_cell.angle_gamma   90.00
#
_symmetry.space_group_name_H-M   'P 1'
#
loop_
_entity.id
_entity.type
_entity.pdbx_description
1 polymer ?
#
loop_
_entity_poly.entity_id
_entity_poly.type
_entity_poly.pdbx_seq_one_letter_code
_entity_poly.pdbx_strand_id
1 'polypeptide(L)'
;MKTGKQRRWFLTPCGLDCYGCPIRLRTEEELNYWAERNVDLHKIRCDGCRSARNENHWSPSCKILDCCVYERKYEFCAECPDFPCPVMEDWGREYEHHARAVEELKRMKKTGIEQWLRDQRIKD
;
A
#
# COMPACT_ATOMS: atom_id res chain seq x y z
N MET A 1 -5.56 21.00 -3.25
CA MET A 1 -6.42 20.09 -2.45
C MET A 1 -6.71 18.82 -3.25
N LYS A 2 -6.28 17.66 -2.75
CA LYS A 2 -6.48 16.37 -3.45
C LYS A 2 -7.91 15.87 -3.20
N THR A 3 -8.54 15.27 -4.22
CA THR A 3 -9.86 14.67 -4.04
C THR A 3 -9.73 13.35 -3.27
N GLY A 4 -10.73 13.01 -2.43
CA GLY A 4 -10.72 11.77 -1.64
C GLY A 4 -10.62 10.51 -2.52
N LYS A 5 -11.10 10.60 -3.76
CA LYS A 5 -11.03 9.56 -4.78
C LYS A 5 -9.59 9.22 -5.20
N GLN A 6 -8.69 10.21 -5.23
CA GLN A 6 -7.28 9.97 -5.55
C GLN A 6 -6.54 9.29 -4.38
N ARG A 7 -6.79 9.71 -3.13
CA ARG A 7 -6.18 9.09 -1.93
C ARG A 7 -6.54 7.61 -1.78
N ARG A 8 -7.81 7.26 -1.98
CA ARG A 8 -8.32 5.87 -1.88
C ARG A 8 -7.60 4.92 -2.83
N TRP A 9 -7.33 5.37 -4.06
CA TRP A 9 -6.64 4.56 -5.07
C TRP A 9 -5.19 4.24 -4.72
N PHE A 10 -4.49 5.18 -4.07
CA PHE A 10 -3.08 5.03 -3.73
C PHE A 10 -2.85 4.36 -2.37
N LEU A 11 -3.89 4.20 -1.56
CA LEU A 11 -3.83 3.35 -0.38
C LEU A 11 -4.00 1.89 -0.79
N THR A 12 -2.97 1.12 -0.46
CA THR A 12 -2.91 -0.30 -0.78
C THR A 12 -3.70 -1.13 0.24
N PRO A 13 -4.02 -2.39 -0.08
CA PRO A 13 -4.74 -3.27 0.84
C PRO A 13 -4.05 -3.43 2.20
N CYS A 14 -2.71 -3.43 2.22
CA CYS A 14 -1.89 -3.54 3.43
C CYS A 14 -1.69 -2.20 4.18
N GLY A 15 -2.26 -1.10 3.70
CA GLY A 15 -2.16 0.21 4.35
C GLY A 15 -0.96 1.06 3.95
N LEU A 16 -0.06 0.57 3.09
CA LEU A 16 1.00 1.42 2.52
C LEU A 16 0.37 2.50 1.64
N ASP A 17 0.89 3.73 1.78
CA ASP A 17 0.55 4.85 0.92
C ASP A 17 1.47 4.88 -0.29
N CYS A 18 1.01 4.33 -1.41
CA CYS A 18 1.74 4.39 -2.66
C CYS A 18 1.70 5.77 -3.33
N TYR A 19 1.00 6.77 -2.79
CA TYR A 19 0.89 8.09 -3.41
C TYR A 19 2.28 8.69 -3.64
N GLY A 20 3.12 8.66 -2.60
CA GLY A 20 4.48 9.17 -2.62
C GLY A 20 5.57 8.11 -2.83
N CYS A 21 5.20 6.87 -3.16
CA CYS A 21 6.18 5.78 -3.29
C CYS A 21 7.16 6.06 -4.45
N PRO A 22 8.47 6.18 -4.17
CA PRO A 22 9.46 6.58 -5.17
C PRO A 22 9.65 5.51 -6.25
N ILE A 23 9.53 4.22 -5.91
CA ILE A 23 9.56 3.10 -6.88
C ILE A 23 8.41 3.20 -7.89
N ARG A 24 7.17 3.46 -7.41
CA ARG A 24 5.99 3.60 -8.28
C ARG A 24 6.07 4.87 -9.12
N LEU A 25 6.53 5.97 -8.51
CA LEU A 25 6.70 7.26 -9.18
C LEU A 25 7.91 7.29 -10.12
N ARG A 26 8.84 6.34 -9.97
CA ARG A 26 10.13 6.30 -10.66
C ARG A 26 10.85 7.64 -10.58
N THR A 27 11.01 8.16 -9.35
CA THR A 27 11.74 9.41 -9.13
C THR A 27 13.19 9.27 -9.60
N GLU A 28 13.79 10.37 -10.02
CA GLU A 28 15.18 10.37 -10.49
C GLU A 28 16.14 9.86 -9.40
N GLU A 29 15.94 10.28 -8.15
CA GLU A 29 16.70 9.80 -6.99
C GLU A 29 16.66 8.28 -6.84
N GLU A 30 15.47 7.67 -6.96
CA GLU A 30 15.30 6.23 -6.86
C GLU A 30 15.96 5.50 -8.03
N LEU A 31 15.79 6.01 -9.25
CA LEU A 31 16.41 5.41 -10.44
C LEU A 31 17.94 5.49 -10.36
N ASN A 32 18.49 6.61 -9.88
CA ASN A 32 19.93 6.77 -9.67
C ASN A 32 20.44 5.79 -8.59
N TYR A 33 19.73 5.66 -7.47
CA TYR A 33 20.07 4.71 -6.41
C TYR A 33 20.25 3.27 -6.93
N TRP A 34 19.33 2.81 -7.81
CA TRP A 34 19.39 1.48 -8.39
C TRP A 34 20.42 1.36 -9.53
N ALA A 35 20.59 2.42 -10.32
CA ALA A 35 21.57 2.45 -11.40
C ALA A 35 23.01 2.33 -10.87
N GLU A 36 23.33 3.03 -9.78
CA GLU A 36 24.63 2.94 -9.10
C GLU A 36 24.93 1.52 -8.57
N ARG A 37 23.88 0.72 -8.33
CA ARG A 37 23.97 -0.67 -7.90
C ARG A 37 23.97 -1.67 -9.07
N ASN A 38 24.08 -1.18 -10.31
CA ASN A 38 24.05 -1.98 -11.53
C ASN A 38 22.77 -2.82 -11.68
N VAL A 39 21.63 -2.32 -11.18
CA VAL A 39 20.34 -2.98 -11.35
C VAL A 39 19.65 -2.51 -12.62
N ASP A 40 19.08 -3.45 -13.37
CA ASP A 40 18.23 -3.16 -14.54
C ASP A 40 16.99 -2.35 -14.13
N LEU A 41 16.94 -1.09 -14.53
CA LEU A 41 15.86 -0.15 -14.21
C LEU A 41 14.51 -0.53 -14.83
N HIS A 42 14.47 -1.45 -15.80
CA HIS A 42 13.21 -2.01 -16.29
C HIS A 42 12.55 -2.91 -15.24
N LYS A 43 13.33 -3.52 -14.35
CA LYS A 43 12.83 -4.33 -13.23
C LYS A 43 12.39 -3.50 -12.03
N ILE A 44 12.85 -2.25 -11.93
CA ILE A 44 12.43 -1.30 -10.88
C ILE A 44 11.11 -0.64 -11.29
N ARG A 45 10.04 -1.43 -11.32
CA ARG A 45 8.72 -0.96 -11.72
C ARG A 45 7.63 -1.57 -10.84
N CYS A 46 6.72 -0.72 -10.39
CA CYS A 46 5.50 -1.12 -9.71
C CYS A 46 4.36 -0.29 -10.30
N ASP A 47 3.35 -0.95 -10.87
CA ASP A 47 2.15 -0.29 -11.38
C ASP A 47 1.13 -0.03 -10.24
N GLY A 48 1.32 -0.64 -9.07
CA GLY A 48 0.49 -0.52 -7.88
C GLY A 48 -0.52 -1.66 -7.74
N CYS A 49 -0.80 -2.05 -6.50
CA CYS A 49 -1.61 -3.24 -6.16
C CYS A 49 -3.06 -3.23 -6.67
N ARG A 50 -3.57 -2.06 -7.08
CA ARG A 50 -4.93 -1.91 -7.64
C ARG A 50 -4.91 -1.59 -9.14
N SER A 51 -3.74 -1.62 -9.77
CA SER A 51 -3.64 -1.28 -11.18
C SER A 51 -4.35 -2.32 -12.04
N ALA A 52 -5.11 -1.88 -13.05
CA ALA A 52 -5.80 -2.77 -13.98
C ALA A 52 -4.85 -3.72 -14.73
N ARG A 53 -3.55 -3.38 -14.76
CA ARG A 53 -2.52 -4.17 -15.42
C ARG A 53 -2.10 -5.39 -14.62
N ASN A 54 -2.39 -5.51 -13.31
CA ASN A 54 -2.15 -6.67 -12.40
C ASN A 54 -0.80 -7.44 -12.51
N GLU A 55 0.13 -7.01 -13.35
CA GLU A 55 1.28 -7.81 -13.79
C GLU A 55 2.58 -7.35 -13.11
N ASN A 56 2.69 -6.08 -12.73
CA ASN A 56 3.92 -5.52 -12.16
C ASN A 56 3.66 -4.93 -10.76
N HIS A 57 3.71 -5.80 -9.75
CA HIS A 57 3.73 -5.41 -8.35
C HIS A 57 5.14 -5.52 -7.79
N TRP A 58 5.49 -4.66 -6.83
CA TRP A 58 6.79 -4.74 -6.15
C TRP A 58 7.05 -6.12 -5.54
N SER A 59 6.01 -6.72 -4.97
CA SER A 59 6.01 -8.11 -4.53
C SER A 59 5.04 -8.90 -5.41
N PRO A 60 5.53 -9.61 -6.45
CA PRO A 60 4.67 -10.31 -7.40
C PRO A 60 3.89 -11.48 -6.78
N SER A 61 4.35 -12.02 -5.65
CA SER A 61 3.71 -13.10 -4.88
C SER A 61 3.29 -12.63 -3.49
N CYS A 62 2.61 -11.47 -3.42
CA CYS A 62 2.21 -10.86 -2.16
C CYS A 62 0.98 -11.56 -1.55
N LYS A 63 1.21 -12.39 -0.53
CA LYS A 63 0.14 -13.10 0.19
C LYS A 63 -0.94 -12.19 0.79
N ILE A 64 -0.59 -10.96 1.16
CA ILE A 64 -1.57 -9.99 1.70
C ILE A 64 -2.51 -9.51 0.60
N LEU A 65 -1.98 -9.23 -0.60
CA LEU A 65 -2.79 -8.85 -1.76
C LEU A 65 -3.71 -10.00 -2.16
N ASP A 66 -3.16 -11.21 -2.24
CA ASP A 66 -3.90 -12.42 -2.60
C ASP A 66 -5.08 -12.66 -1.64
N CYS A 67 -4.80 -12.71 -0.34
CA CYS A 67 -5.82 -12.91 0.67
C CYS A 67 -6.85 -11.76 0.71
N CYS A 68 -6.41 -10.50 0.80
CA CYS A 68 -7.31 -9.37 1.01
C CYS A 68 -8.21 -9.13 -0.19
N VAL A 69 -7.62 -9.02 -1.39
CA VAL A 69 -8.32 -8.57 -2.60
C VAL A 69 -8.84 -9.74 -3.40
N TYR A 70 -8.01 -10.74 -3.68
CA TYR A 70 -8.41 -11.81 -4.59
C TYR A 70 -9.28 -12.88 -3.92
N GLU A 71 -8.96 -13.29 -2.68
CA GLU A 71 -9.74 -14.31 -1.96
C GLU A 71 -10.94 -13.70 -1.22
N ARG A 72 -10.69 -12.72 -0.34
CA ARG A 72 -11.71 -12.18 0.57
C ARG A 72 -12.52 -11.01 0.01
N LYS A 73 -12.11 -10.47 -1.15
CA LYS A 73 -12.80 -9.38 -1.86
C LYS A 73 -12.94 -8.08 -1.04
N TYR A 74 -12.02 -7.84 -0.11
CA TYR A 74 -11.91 -6.57 0.59
C TYR A 74 -11.07 -5.56 -0.18
N GLU A 75 -11.38 -4.30 0.02
CA GLU A 75 -10.55 -3.21 -0.45
C GLU A 75 -9.31 -3.07 0.47
N PHE A 76 -9.50 -3.07 1.78
CA PHE A 76 -8.43 -2.91 2.77
C PHE A 76 -8.46 -4.05 3.79
N CYS A 77 -7.29 -4.44 4.31
CA CYS A 77 -7.23 -5.41 5.40
C CYS A 77 -8.02 -4.95 6.65
N ALA A 78 -8.25 -3.65 6.82
CA ALA A 78 -9.10 -3.10 7.89
C ALA A 78 -10.56 -3.62 7.87
N GLU A 79 -11.07 -4.07 6.71
CA GLU A 79 -12.43 -4.63 6.56
C GLU A 79 -12.51 -6.08 7.04
N CYS A 80 -11.38 -6.76 7.15
CA CYS A 80 -11.32 -8.13 7.64
C CYS A 80 -11.71 -8.17 9.13
N PRO A 81 -12.70 -8.99 9.52
CA PRO A 81 -13.08 -9.19 10.92
C PRO A 81 -11.91 -9.60 11.81
N ASP A 82 -11.02 -10.43 11.28
CA ASP A 82 -9.85 -10.98 11.97
C ASP A 82 -8.67 -10.00 12.03
N PHE A 83 -8.77 -8.82 11.40
CA PHE A 83 -7.69 -7.83 11.39
C PHE A 83 -7.53 -7.11 12.74
N PRO A 84 -6.29 -6.93 13.26
CA PRO A 84 -5.03 -7.41 12.71
C PRO A 84 -4.89 -8.93 12.92
N CYS A 85 -4.71 -9.67 11.82
CA CYS A 85 -4.46 -11.10 11.88
C CYS A 85 -2.95 -11.35 12.01
N PRO A 86 -2.52 -12.57 12.39
CA PRO A 86 -1.10 -12.88 12.59
C PRO A 86 -0.21 -12.50 11.39
N VAL A 87 -0.68 -12.70 10.16
CA VAL A 87 0.05 -12.31 8.94
C VAL A 87 0.35 -10.80 8.91
N MET A 88 -0.63 -9.96 9.26
CA MET A 88 -0.46 -8.51 9.28
C MET A 88 0.38 -8.06 10.48
N GLU A 89 0.28 -8.74 11.62
CA GLU A 89 1.12 -8.46 12.78
C GLU A 89 2.58 -8.79 12.50
N ASP A 90 2.86 -9.94 11.89
CA ASP A 90 4.21 -10.38 11.52
C ASP A 90 4.82 -9.42 10.49
N TRP A 91 4.08 -9.16 9.41
CA TRP A 91 4.50 -8.23 8.36
C TRP A 91 4.78 -6.82 8.89
N GLY A 92 3.96 -6.35 9.85
CA GLY A 92 4.15 -5.07 10.52
C GLY A 92 5.42 -4.96 11.36
N ARG A 93 6.02 -6.08 11.79
CA ARG A 93 7.27 -6.08 12.59
C ARG A 93 8.54 -6.06 11.75
N GLU A 94 8.45 -6.29 10.44
CA GLU A 94 9.63 -6.38 9.57
C GLU A 94 10.32 -5.02 9.38
N TYR A 95 9.54 -3.96 9.18
CA TYR A 95 10.06 -2.62 8.91
C TYR A 95 9.17 -1.54 9.50
N GLU A 96 9.76 -0.40 9.88
CA GLU A 96 9.03 0.73 10.49
C GLU A 96 7.89 1.26 9.60
N HIS A 97 8.08 1.28 8.28
CA HIS A 97 7.04 1.72 7.34
C HIS A 97 5.88 0.71 7.24
N HIS A 98 6.13 -0.59 7.44
CA HIS A 98 5.06 -1.59 7.57
C HIS A 98 4.30 -1.41 8.89
N ALA A 99 5.00 -1.19 10.01
CA ALA A 99 4.37 -0.92 11.30
C ALA A 99 3.40 0.27 11.21
N ARG A 100 3.84 1.37 10.58
CA ARG A 100 3.00 2.56 10.34
C ARG A 100 1.78 2.24 9.48
N ALA A 101 1.93 1.44 8.43
CA ALA A 101 0.82 1.00 7.58
C ALA A 101 -0.23 0.20 8.38
N VAL A 102 0.21 -0.72 9.24
CA VAL A 102 -0.68 -1.49 10.13
C VAL A 102 -1.42 -0.57 11.10
N GLU A 103 -0.74 0.42 11.69
CA GLU A 103 -1.39 1.38 12.57
C GLU A 103 -2.46 2.24 11.85
N GLU A 104 -2.21 2.65 10.61
CA GLU A 104 -3.22 3.35 9.81
C GLU A 104 -4.44 2.46 9.51
N LEU A 105 -4.23 1.18 9.20
CA LEU A 105 -5.34 0.24 9.04
C LEU A 105 -6.11 0.00 10.34
N LYS A 106 -5.45 -0.03 11.51
CA LYS A 106 -6.14 -0.10 12.81
C LYS A 106 -7.02 1.14 13.04
N ARG A 107 -6.53 2.33 12.67
CA ARG A 107 -7.33 3.57 12.70
C ARG A 107 -8.52 3.47 11.75
N MET A 108 -8.30 3.04 10.50
CA MET A 108 -9.39 2.82 9.53
C MET A 108 -10.45 1.86 10.06
N LYS A 109 -10.07 0.75 10.69
CA LYS A 109 -11.00 -0.21 11.28
C LYS A 109 -11.81 0.41 12.43
N LYS A 110 -11.16 1.21 13.27
CA LYS A 110 -11.80 1.87 14.42
C LYS A 110 -12.78 2.98 14.00
N THR A 111 -12.43 3.80 13.02
CA THR A 111 -13.25 4.98 12.63
C THR A 111 -14.16 4.71 11.44
N GLY A 112 -13.95 3.61 10.72
CA GLY A 112 -14.57 3.33 9.43
C GLY A 112 -13.80 3.97 8.28
N ILE A 113 -13.64 3.24 7.18
CA ILE A 113 -12.83 3.63 6.01
C ILE A 113 -13.25 4.98 5.45
N GLU A 114 -14.55 5.20 5.27
CA GLU A 114 -15.05 6.45 4.67
C GLU A 114 -14.77 7.66 5.56
N GLN A 115 -14.87 7.51 6.88
CA GLN A 115 -14.51 8.59 7.81
C GLN A 115 -13.00 8.83 7.79
N TRP A 116 -12.21 7.76 7.89
CA TRP A 116 -10.76 7.87 7.83
C TRP A 116 -10.29 8.56 6.54
N LEU A 117 -10.88 8.21 5.38
CA LEU A 117 -10.56 8.84 4.09
C LEU A 117 -10.92 10.33 4.08
N ARG A 118 -12.01 10.75 4.75
CA ARG A 118 -12.34 12.17 4.91
C ARG A 118 -11.29 12.88 5.77
N ASP A 119 -10.89 12.28 6.89
CA ASP A 119 -9.91 12.87 7.81
C ASP A 119 -8.55 13.10 7.13
N GLN A 120 -8.13 12.20 6.24
CA GLN A 120 -6.89 12.38 5.47
C GLN A 120 -6.94 13.48 4.41
N ARG A 121 -8.12 14.00 4.06
CA ARG A 121 -8.27 15.14 3.15
C ARG A 121 -8.16 16.48 3.86
N ILE A 122 -8.28 16.48 5.19
CA ILE A 122 -8.27 17.69 6.03
C ILE A 122 -6.85 18.01 6.52
N LYS A 123 -5.95 17.01 6.52
CA LYS A 123 -4.54 17.22 6.80
C LYS A 123 -3.84 17.85 5.60
N ASP A 124 -3.86 19.18 5.55
CA ASP A 124 -2.90 20.02 4.83
C ASP A 124 -1.75 20.40 5.77
#